data_AF-A0A2N2HSB0-F1
#
_entry.id   AF-A0A2N2HSB0-F1
#
_cell.length_a   1.000
_cell.length_b   1.000
_cell.length_c   1.000
_cell.angle_alpha   90.00
_cell.angle_beta   90.00
_cell.angle_gamma   90.00
#
_symmetry.space_group_name_H-M   'P 1'
#
loop_
_entity.id
_entity.type
_entity.pdbx_description
1 polymer ?
#
loop_
_entity_poly.entity_id
_entity_poly.type
_entity_poly.pdbx_seq_one_letter_code
_entity_poly.pdbx_strand_id
1 'polypeptide(L)'
;MNKLVVTRSLLSAAVAAVLLGGVACGSAPHPQPVVAPTPPVSATPVSDEQFGVALMRVLSDGGASPERLSLLGGVVRRQFARADERFAAGQPDRGLAAVKGAVYLVRAGELSLEMLDPSAAKALHGAHDAVAPRGLEGPTLAFLRLQASALPKDHPDQARIRKHMEALESWMRDTRQRSAVENASADARTFGERAMLEPSPEALDQAR
;
A
#
# COMPACT_ATOMS: atom_id res chain seq x y z
N MET A 1 10.18 11.05 -81.04
CA MET A 1 9.65 12.36 -81.48
C MET A 1 10.01 13.40 -80.44
N ASN A 2 10.98 14.26 -80.76
CA ASN A 2 11.40 15.43 -79.98
C ASN A 2 10.33 16.51 -80.01
N LYS A 3 10.08 17.18 -78.88
CA LYS A 3 9.88 18.65 -78.84
C LYS A 3 10.49 19.26 -77.58
N LEU A 4 11.21 20.34 -77.82
CA LEU A 4 11.99 21.17 -76.93
C LEU A 4 11.14 22.10 -76.04
N VAL A 5 11.63 22.31 -74.82
CA VAL A 5 11.94 23.58 -74.12
C VAL A 5 10.90 24.71 -74.13
N VAL A 6 10.48 25.14 -72.92
CA VAL A 6 10.50 26.57 -72.54
C VAL A 6 10.92 26.68 -71.06
N THR A 7 12.08 27.28 -70.83
CA THR A 7 12.61 27.76 -69.55
C THR A 7 12.10 29.17 -69.26
N ARG A 8 11.69 29.44 -68.01
CA ARG A 8 11.65 30.81 -67.44
C ARG A 8 11.93 30.78 -65.93
N SER A 9 13.19 31.06 -65.60
CA SER A 9 13.69 31.84 -64.44
C SER A 9 12.75 33.00 -64.07
N LEU A 10 12.61 33.54 -62.85
CA LEU A 10 13.45 33.63 -61.64
C LEU A 10 12.66 34.43 -60.57
N LEU A 11 13.07 34.35 -59.29
CA LEU A 11 12.74 35.24 -58.12
C LEU A 11 11.31 35.16 -57.55
N SER A 12 11.05 35.20 -56.23
CA SER A 12 11.88 35.36 -55.03
C SER A 12 11.06 35.01 -53.78
N ALA A 13 11.77 34.40 -52.81
CA ALA A 13 11.70 34.58 -51.35
C ALA A 13 10.35 34.71 -50.62
N ALA A 14 10.11 33.80 -49.65
CA ALA A 14 10.03 34.18 -48.23
C ALA A 14 9.76 32.98 -47.30
N VAL A 15 10.63 32.83 -46.29
CA VAL A 15 10.32 32.44 -44.89
C VAL A 15 9.97 30.96 -44.65
N ALA A 16 10.93 30.11 -44.30
CA ALA A 16 11.44 29.87 -42.94
C ALA A 16 10.39 29.30 -41.94
N ALA A 17 10.36 27.97 -41.82
CA ALA A 17 9.89 27.23 -40.65
C ALA A 17 10.97 26.19 -40.33
N VAL A 18 11.96 26.47 -39.48
CA VAL A 18 11.93 26.46 -38.01
C VAL A 18 11.52 25.08 -37.46
N LEU A 19 12.57 24.30 -37.16
CA LEU A 19 12.73 23.41 -35.99
C LEU A 19 11.83 22.17 -35.85
N LEU A 20 12.30 21.04 -36.40
CA LEU A 20 12.05 19.71 -35.83
C LEU A 20 13.16 19.38 -34.81
N GLY A 21 13.09 20.03 -33.65
CA GLY A 21 13.89 19.69 -32.48
C GLY A 21 13.16 18.63 -31.67
N GLY A 22 13.34 17.35 -32.00
CA GLY A 22 12.93 16.24 -31.15
C GLY A 22 13.85 16.14 -29.95
N VAL A 23 13.63 16.96 -28.92
CA VAL A 23 14.16 16.70 -27.57
C VAL A 23 13.38 15.51 -27.01
N ALA A 24 13.92 14.32 -27.23
CA ALA A 24 13.55 13.16 -26.45
C ALA A 24 13.99 13.42 -25.00
N CYS A 25 13.04 13.78 -24.14
CA CYS A 25 13.22 13.71 -22.70
C CYS A 25 13.34 12.22 -22.32
N GLY A 26 14.55 11.69 -22.45
CA GLY A 26 14.89 10.42 -21.82
C GLY A 26 14.81 10.62 -20.31
N SER A 27 13.82 10.01 -19.68
CA SER A 27 13.75 9.87 -18.24
C SER A 27 15.01 9.15 -17.78
N ALA A 28 16.00 9.90 -17.28
CA ALA A 28 17.13 9.30 -16.61
C ALA A 28 16.58 8.46 -15.44
N PRO A 29 16.98 7.19 -15.29
CA PRO A 29 16.58 6.40 -14.13
C PRO A 29 17.06 7.15 -12.89
N HIS A 30 16.09 7.64 -12.11
CA HIS A 30 16.38 8.24 -10.82
C HIS A 30 17.07 7.15 -10.00
N PRO A 31 18.31 7.35 -9.52
CA PRO A 31 18.94 6.36 -8.66
C PRO A 31 18.01 6.14 -7.49
N GLN A 32 17.46 4.93 -7.37
CA GLN A 32 16.68 4.58 -6.19
C GLN A 32 17.63 4.73 -5.00
N PRO A 33 17.32 5.58 -4.01
CA PRO A 33 18.12 5.63 -2.81
C PRO A 33 18.11 4.22 -2.22
N VAL A 34 19.31 3.64 -2.14
CA VAL A 34 19.51 2.36 -1.45
C VAL A 34 19.10 2.62 -0.01
N VAL A 35 17.90 2.15 0.35
CA VAL A 35 17.40 2.23 1.72
C VAL A 35 18.37 1.38 2.55
N ALA A 36 19.21 2.06 3.32
CA ALA A 36 20.07 1.39 4.28
C ALA A 36 19.17 0.53 5.19
N PRO A 37 19.54 -0.73 5.49
CA PRO A 37 18.75 -1.56 6.38
C PRO A 37 18.60 -0.84 7.72
N THR A 38 17.37 -0.48 8.08
CA THR A 38 17.04 0.12 9.37
C THR A 38 17.53 -0.85 10.46
N PRO A 39 18.31 -0.39 11.45
CA PRO A 39 18.73 -1.25 12.55
C PRO A 39 17.50 -1.90 13.21
N PRO A 40 17.60 -3.13 13.73
CA PRO A 40 16.46 -3.79 14.37
C PRO A 40 15.95 -2.95 15.53
N VAL A 41 14.74 -2.42 15.38
CA VAL A 41 14.09 -1.57 16.37
C VAL A 41 13.16 -2.44 17.21
N SER A 42 13.48 -2.63 18.49
CA SER A 42 12.59 -3.30 19.43
C SER A 42 11.45 -2.38 19.82
N ALA A 43 10.21 -2.86 19.74
CA ALA A 43 9.04 -2.11 20.17
C ALA A 43 9.12 -1.80 21.68
N THR A 44 8.98 -0.52 22.03
CA THR A 44 8.87 -0.08 23.43
C THR A 44 7.53 -0.54 24.00
N PRO A 45 7.47 -1.26 25.13
CA PRO A 45 6.19 -1.63 25.74
C PRO A 45 5.36 -0.37 26.10
N VAL A 46 4.08 -0.36 25.73
CA VAL A 46 3.13 0.72 26.03
C VAL A 46 1.92 0.14 26.75
N SER A 47 1.69 0.58 27.98
CA SER A 47 0.49 0.19 28.75
C SER A 47 -0.76 0.94 28.26
N ASP A 48 -1.93 0.54 28.75
CA ASP A 48 -3.19 1.22 28.40
C ASP A 48 -3.22 2.66 28.92
N GLU A 49 -2.70 2.87 30.14
CA GLU A 49 -2.61 4.18 30.80
C GLU A 49 -1.63 5.11 30.07
N GLN A 50 -0.55 4.56 29.53
CA GLN A 50 0.47 5.30 28.81
C GLN A 50 0.10 5.59 27.35
N PHE A 51 -0.91 4.88 26.82
CA PHE A 51 -1.24 4.88 25.40
C PHE A 51 -1.47 6.28 24.84
N GLY A 52 -2.27 7.11 25.51
CA GLY A 52 -2.62 8.44 25.02
C GLY A 52 -1.39 9.34 24.86
N VAL A 53 -0.49 9.33 25.83
CA VAL A 53 0.76 10.11 25.80
C VAL A 53 1.71 9.57 24.72
N ALA A 54 1.85 8.24 24.62
CA ALA A 54 2.69 7.61 23.61
C ALA A 54 2.21 7.92 22.19
N LEU A 55 0.90 7.79 21.95
CA LEU A 55 0.27 8.13 20.67
C LEU A 55 0.51 9.59 20.29
N MET A 56 0.28 10.53 21.21
CA MET A 56 0.51 11.95 20.95
C MET A 56 1.96 12.25 20.60
N ARG A 57 2.93 11.59 21.24
CA ARG A 57 4.35 11.72 20.91
C ARG A 57 4.65 11.21 19.50
N VAL A 58 4.14 10.03 19.12
CA VAL A 58 4.30 9.47 17.77
C VAL A 58 3.71 10.38 16.69
N LEU A 59 2.55 11.00 16.97
CA LEU A 59 1.88 11.90 16.03
C LEU A 59 2.58 13.26 15.92
N SER A 60 3.22 13.72 17.01
CA SER A 60 3.89 15.02 17.06
C SER A 60 5.32 14.97 16.54
N ASP A 61 5.98 13.80 16.62
CA ASP A 61 7.32 13.58 16.07
C ASP A 61 7.23 13.07 14.62
N GLY A 62 7.56 13.96 13.67
CA GLY A 62 7.59 13.67 12.25
C GLY A 62 8.80 12.83 11.80
N GLY A 63 9.85 12.70 12.63
CA GLY A 63 11.13 12.10 12.26
C GLY A 63 11.06 10.59 11.96
N ALA A 64 12.15 10.04 11.44
CA ALA A 64 12.34 8.59 11.29
C ALA A 64 13.42 8.08 12.26
N SER A 65 13.45 8.63 13.47
CA SER A 65 14.43 8.23 14.49
C SER A 65 14.14 6.81 14.99
N PRO A 66 15.17 6.04 15.39
CA PRO A 66 14.98 4.75 16.03
C PRO A 66 14.05 4.82 17.25
N GLU A 67 14.15 5.88 18.05
CA GLU A 67 13.34 6.09 19.25
C GLU A 67 11.85 6.24 18.91
N ARG A 68 11.54 7.00 17.86
CA ARG A 68 10.15 7.13 17.39
C ARG A 68 9.64 5.80 16.85
N LEU A 69 10.45 5.07 16.07
CA LEU A 69 10.05 3.76 15.54
C LEU A 69 9.80 2.74 16.65
N SER A 70 10.60 2.74 17.73
CA SER A 70 10.38 1.89 18.89
C SER A 70 9.05 2.23 19.57
N LEU A 71 8.77 3.52 19.76
CA LEU A 71 7.52 3.97 20.38
C LEU A 71 6.31 3.69 19.50
N LEU A 72 6.42 3.90 18.18
CA LEU A 72 5.41 3.55 17.18
C LEU A 72 5.07 2.06 17.26
N GLY A 73 6.08 1.19 17.29
CA GLY A 73 5.87 -0.25 17.43
C GLY A 73 5.09 -0.60 18.70
N GLY A 74 5.39 0.06 19.82
CA GLY A 74 4.64 -0.08 21.07
C GLY A 74 3.16 0.31 20.95
N VAL A 75 2.88 1.46 20.35
CA VAL A 75 1.52 1.97 20.11
C VAL A 75 0.74 1.05 19.18
N VAL A 76 1.36 0.59 18.08
CA VAL A 76 0.77 -0.33 17.10
C VAL A 76 0.41 -1.66 17.78
N ARG A 77 1.32 -2.25 18.57
CA ARG A 77 1.05 -3.47 19.32
C ARG A 77 -0.11 -3.30 20.30
N ARG A 78 -0.16 -2.18 21.04
CA ARG A 78 -1.29 -1.93 21.95
C ARG A 78 -2.62 -1.78 21.20
N GLN A 79 -2.62 -1.17 20.01
CA GLN A 79 -3.83 -1.09 19.18
C GLN A 79 -4.30 -2.46 18.69
N PHE A 80 -3.38 -3.35 18.28
CA PHE A 80 -3.74 -4.71 17.92
C PHE A 80 -4.27 -5.52 19.11
N ALA A 81 -3.66 -5.39 20.29
CA ALA A 81 -4.16 -6.01 21.51
C ALA A 81 -5.59 -5.53 21.84
N ARG A 82 -5.84 -4.22 21.77
CA ARG A 82 -7.21 -3.67 21.93
C ARG A 82 -8.17 -4.18 20.86
N ALA A 83 -7.72 -4.34 19.62
CA ALA A 83 -8.55 -4.88 18.57
C ALA A 83 -8.97 -6.33 18.86
N ASP A 84 -8.02 -7.18 19.27
CA ASP A 84 -8.27 -8.56 19.69
C ASP A 84 -9.28 -8.62 20.85
N GLU A 85 -9.08 -7.81 21.90
CA GLU A 85 -10.01 -7.66 23.02
C GLU A 85 -11.43 -7.29 22.55
N ARG A 86 -11.56 -6.40 21.55
CA ARG A 86 -12.87 -5.96 21.03
C ARG A 86 -13.54 -6.99 20.14
N PHE A 87 -12.78 -7.72 19.32
CA PHE A 87 -13.34 -8.83 18.56
C PHE A 87 -13.80 -9.96 19.49
N ALA A 88 -13.00 -10.32 20.50
CA ALA A 88 -13.38 -11.30 21.52
C ALA A 88 -14.65 -10.89 22.30
N ALA A 89 -14.86 -9.59 22.51
CA ALA A 89 -16.05 -9.04 23.14
C ALA A 89 -17.27 -8.91 22.20
N GLY A 90 -17.20 -9.40 20.96
CA GLY A 90 -18.30 -9.30 19.99
C GLY A 90 -18.56 -7.88 19.49
N GLN A 91 -17.53 -7.02 19.46
CA GLN A 91 -17.62 -5.63 19.02
C GLN A 91 -16.84 -5.42 17.70
N PRO A 92 -17.30 -6.01 16.57
CA PRO A 92 -16.51 -6.08 15.34
C PRO A 92 -16.18 -4.70 14.76
N ASP A 93 -17.09 -3.72 14.79
CA ASP A 93 -16.79 -2.39 14.26
C ASP A 93 -15.73 -1.66 15.11
N ARG A 94 -15.73 -1.87 16.43
CA ARG A 94 -14.71 -1.30 17.33
C ARG A 94 -13.36 -2.00 17.18
N GLY A 95 -13.36 -3.31 16.98
CA GLY A 95 -12.16 -4.08 16.65
C GLY A 95 -11.56 -3.63 15.33
N LEU A 96 -12.38 -3.52 14.29
CA LEU A 96 -11.95 -3.04 12.97
C LEU A 96 -11.41 -1.60 13.04
N ALA A 97 -12.06 -0.70 13.78
CA ALA A 97 -11.56 0.66 13.97
C ALA A 97 -10.19 0.68 14.66
N ALA A 98 -9.96 -0.20 15.66
CA ALA A 98 -8.66 -0.31 16.33
C ALA A 98 -7.57 -0.86 15.39
N VAL A 99 -7.86 -1.88 14.58
CA VAL A 99 -6.94 -2.38 13.53
C VAL A 99 -6.59 -1.28 12.54
N LYS A 100 -7.59 -0.56 12.02
CA LYS A 100 -7.39 0.58 11.11
C LYS A 100 -6.51 1.66 11.76
N GLY A 101 -6.78 1.98 13.02
CA GLY A 101 -5.95 2.91 13.78
C GLY A 101 -4.49 2.45 13.92
N ALA A 102 -4.24 1.14 14.07
CA ALA A 102 -2.88 0.61 14.10
C ALA A 102 -2.17 0.83 12.76
N VAL A 103 -2.80 0.43 11.64
CA VAL A 103 -2.18 0.50 10.32
C VAL A 103 -2.02 1.93 9.80
N TYR A 104 -2.98 2.83 10.09
CA TYR A 104 -2.91 4.23 9.67
C TYR A 104 -1.80 5.05 10.36
N LEU A 105 -1.27 4.57 11.49
CA LEU A 105 -0.12 5.20 12.15
C LEU A 105 1.21 4.90 11.45
N VAL A 106 1.27 3.81 10.70
CA VAL A 106 2.49 3.31 10.09
C VAL A 106 2.61 3.88 8.68
N ARG A 107 3.71 4.58 8.41
CA ARG A 107 3.97 5.08 7.05
C ARG A 107 4.51 3.95 6.18
N ALA A 108 4.42 4.12 4.86
CA ALA A 108 4.95 3.14 3.94
C ALA A 108 6.45 2.88 4.19
N GLY A 109 6.80 1.60 4.35
CA GLY A 109 8.15 1.16 4.68
C GLY A 109 8.54 1.26 6.16
N GLU A 110 7.67 1.77 7.05
CA GLU A 110 7.91 1.79 8.50
C GLU A 110 7.44 0.51 9.20
N LEU A 111 6.61 -0.32 8.55
CA LEU A 111 6.09 -1.54 9.15
C LEU A 111 7.22 -2.57 9.32
N SER A 112 7.49 -2.96 10.57
CA SER A 112 8.42 -4.03 10.90
C SER A 112 7.72 -5.20 11.58
N LEU A 113 8.30 -6.40 11.48
CA LEU A 113 7.76 -7.61 12.13
C LEU A 113 7.66 -7.47 13.65
N GLU A 114 8.53 -6.67 14.26
CA GLU A 114 8.52 -6.36 15.70
C GLU A 114 7.24 -5.63 16.16
N MET A 115 6.49 -5.02 15.23
CA MET A 115 5.19 -4.40 15.51
C MET A 115 4.03 -5.42 15.48
N LEU A 116 4.25 -6.60 14.91
CA LEU A 116 3.25 -7.63 14.65
C LEU A 116 3.39 -8.78 15.65
N ASP A 117 2.97 -8.55 16.89
CA ASP A 117 2.96 -9.60 17.91
C ASP A 117 1.79 -10.58 17.71
N PRO A 118 1.66 -11.66 18.52
CA PRO A 118 0.59 -12.65 18.33
C PRO A 118 -0.84 -12.07 18.36
N SER A 119 -1.05 -10.93 19.02
CA SER A 119 -2.36 -10.25 19.01
C SER A 119 -2.68 -9.65 17.64
N ALA A 120 -1.65 -9.21 16.89
CA ALA A 120 -1.83 -8.68 15.53
C ALA A 120 -2.42 -9.73 14.59
N ALA A 121 -1.91 -10.96 14.59
CA ALA A 121 -2.43 -12.03 13.73
C ALA A 121 -3.92 -12.32 14.01
N LYS A 122 -4.34 -12.34 15.29
CA LYS A 122 -5.74 -12.55 15.68
C LYS A 122 -6.63 -11.36 15.32
N ALA A 123 -6.17 -10.15 15.62
CA ALA A 123 -6.89 -8.93 15.29
C ALA A 123 -7.07 -8.75 13.77
N LEU A 124 -6.05 -9.08 12.98
CA LEU A 124 -6.11 -9.05 11.51
C LEU A 124 -7.07 -10.09 10.96
N HIS A 125 -7.14 -11.28 11.58
CA HIS A 125 -8.15 -12.27 11.25
C HIS A 125 -9.57 -11.76 11.53
N GLY A 126 -9.80 -11.15 12.70
CA GLY A 126 -11.09 -10.55 13.04
C GLY A 126 -11.46 -9.38 12.10
N ALA A 127 -10.47 -8.59 11.68
CA ALA A 127 -10.68 -7.52 10.71
C ALA A 127 -11.03 -8.06 9.32
N HIS A 128 -10.37 -9.13 8.87
CA HIS A 128 -10.76 -9.87 7.67
C HIS A 128 -12.23 -10.32 7.75
N ASP A 129 -12.62 -10.99 8.84
CA ASP A 129 -13.98 -11.50 9.01
C ASP A 129 -15.04 -10.38 9.06
N ALA A 130 -14.65 -9.19 9.50
CA ALA A 130 -15.52 -8.01 9.52
C ALA A 130 -15.72 -7.37 8.14
N VAL A 131 -14.77 -7.53 7.20
CA VAL A 131 -14.82 -6.86 5.87
C VAL A 131 -15.13 -7.80 4.72
N ALA A 132 -14.71 -9.06 4.79
CA ALA A 132 -14.89 -10.02 3.70
C ALA A 132 -16.39 -10.25 3.33
N PRO A 133 -17.32 -10.41 4.29
CA PRO A 133 -18.75 -10.57 3.96
C PRO A 133 -19.38 -9.35 3.28
N ARG A 134 -18.74 -8.18 3.38
CA ARG A 134 -19.21 -6.92 2.79
C ARG A 134 -18.72 -6.72 1.34
N GLY A 135 -17.93 -7.65 0.79
CA GLY A 135 -17.36 -7.53 -0.55
C GLY A 135 -16.35 -6.38 -0.65
N LEU A 136 -15.57 -6.16 0.41
CA LEU A 136 -14.51 -5.15 0.40
C LEU A 136 -13.18 -5.82 0.06
N GLU A 137 -12.90 -6.00 -1.23
CA GLU A 137 -11.77 -6.81 -1.68
C GLU A 137 -10.41 -6.21 -1.28
N GLY A 138 -10.26 -4.89 -1.39
CA GLY A 138 -9.02 -4.18 -1.06
C GLY A 138 -8.63 -4.37 0.41
N PRO A 139 -9.52 -4.05 1.37
CA PRO A 139 -9.32 -4.32 2.78
C PRO A 139 -9.12 -5.81 3.08
N THR A 140 -9.86 -6.70 2.42
CA THR A 140 -9.71 -8.15 2.61
C THR A 140 -8.30 -8.62 2.24
N LEU A 141 -7.79 -8.21 1.07
CA LEU A 141 -6.42 -8.50 0.64
C LEU A 141 -5.38 -7.91 1.58
N ALA A 142 -5.55 -6.66 2.02
CA ALA A 142 -4.63 -6.00 2.95
C ALA A 142 -4.51 -6.78 4.26
N PHE A 143 -5.64 -7.15 4.87
CA PHE A 143 -5.62 -7.88 6.14
C PHE A 143 -5.08 -9.30 6.02
N LEU A 144 -5.36 -10.02 4.92
CA LEU A 144 -4.76 -11.34 4.68
C LEU A 144 -3.24 -11.25 4.54
N ARG A 145 -2.72 -10.27 3.80
CA ARG A 145 -1.28 -10.05 3.63
C ARG A 145 -0.60 -9.71 4.96
N LEU A 146 -1.17 -8.75 5.70
CA LEU A 146 -0.65 -8.39 7.02
C LEU A 146 -0.70 -9.57 7.99
N GLN A 147 -1.77 -10.38 7.96
CA GLN A 147 -1.89 -11.56 8.80
C GLN A 147 -0.82 -12.60 8.46
N ALA A 148 -0.55 -12.83 7.17
CA ALA A 148 0.53 -13.72 6.73
C ALA A 148 1.91 -13.23 7.21
N SER A 149 2.14 -11.91 7.20
CA SER A 149 3.37 -11.30 7.71
C SER A 149 3.51 -11.39 9.24
N ALA A 150 2.40 -11.34 9.98
CA ALA A 150 2.39 -11.45 11.44
C ALA A 150 2.62 -12.88 11.95
N LEU A 151 2.48 -13.89 11.08
CA LEU A 151 2.63 -15.28 11.44
C LEU A 151 4.03 -15.81 11.10
N PRO A 152 4.60 -16.73 11.91
CA PRO A 152 5.78 -17.50 11.50
C PRO A 152 5.58 -18.16 10.14
N LYS A 153 6.66 -18.29 9.35
CA LYS A 153 6.60 -18.84 7.98
C LYS A 153 6.14 -20.30 7.93
N ASP A 154 6.39 -21.04 9.00
CA ASP A 154 6.02 -22.45 9.21
C ASP A 154 4.69 -22.62 9.94
N HIS A 155 3.99 -21.52 10.29
CA HIS A 155 2.68 -21.60 10.93
C HIS A 155 1.67 -22.31 10.01
N PRO A 156 0.84 -23.24 10.54
CA PRO A 156 -0.08 -24.05 9.72
C PRO A 156 -1.05 -23.22 8.87
N ASP A 157 -1.41 -22.03 9.35
CA ASP A 157 -2.34 -21.13 8.67
C ASP A 157 -1.76 -20.42 7.44
N GLN A 158 -0.44 -20.40 7.27
CA GLN A 158 0.22 -19.74 6.14
C GLN A 158 -0.30 -20.26 4.79
N ALA A 159 -0.42 -21.58 4.66
CA ALA A 159 -0.93 -22.19 3.42
C ALA A 159 -2.40 -21.83 3.16
N ARG A 160 -3.21 -21.77 4.22
CA ARG A 160 -4.63 -21.38 4.13
C ARG A 160 -4.79 -19.93 3.69
N ILE A 161 -4.04 -19.01 4.30
CA ILE A 161 -4.09 -17.58 3.98
C ILE A 161 -3.63 -17.33 2.54
N ARG A 162 -2.52 -17.96 2.09
CA ARG A 162 -2.06 -17.88 0.70
C ARG A 162 -3.12 -18.35 -0.29
N LYS A 163 -3.71 -19.52 -0.05
CA LYS A 163 -4.79 -20.05 -0.90
C LYS A 163 -5.99 -19.11 -0.96
N HIS A 164 -6.34 -18.45 0.15
CA HIS A 164 -7.41 -17.45 0.16
C HIS A 164 -7.05 -16.25 -0.72
N MET A 165 -5.86 -15.67 -0.54
CA MET A 165 -5.40 -14.55 -1.37
C MET A 165 -5.42 -14.90 -2.85
N GLU A 166 -4.88 -16.07 -3.23
CA GLU A 166 -4.88 -16.54 -4.62
C GLU A 166 -6.29 -16.68 -5.20
N ALA A 167 -7.21 -17.26 -4.43
CA ALA A 167 -8.60 -17.43 -4.84
C ALA A 167 -9.31 -16.09 -5.02
N LEU A 168 -9.12 -15.15 -4.09
CA LEU A 168 -9.68 -13.80 -4.17
C LEU A 168 -9.13 -13.04 -5.38
N GLU A 169 -7.82 -13.07 -5.59
CA GLU A 169 -7.19 -12.41 -6.74
C GLU A 169 -7.63 -13.03 -8.07
N SER A 170 -7.79 -14.36 -8.14
CA SER A 170 -8.35 -15.02 -9.33
C SER A 170 -9.78 -14.57 -9.57
N TRP A 171 -10.63 -14.63 -8.54
CA TRP A 171 -12.02 -14.20 -8.66
C TRP A 171 -12.12 -12.74 -9.11
N MET A 172 -11.30 -11.84 -8.56
CA MET A 172 -11.26 -10.45 -8.99
C MET A 172 -10.82 -10.32 -10.46
N ARG A 173 -9.88 -11.13 -10.95
CA ARG A 173 -9.49 -11.12 -12.38
C ARG A 173 -10.64 -11.65 -13.26
N ASP A 174 -11.26 -12.74 -12.85
CA ASP A 174 -12.27 -13.45 -13.64
C ASP A 174 -13.60 -12.67 -13.72
N THR A 175 -13.90 -11.83 -12.72
CA THR A 175 -15.11 -10.99 -12.67
C THR A 175 -14.95 -9.62 -13.33
N ARG A 176 -13.72 -9.21 -13.68
CA ARG A 176 -13.43 -8.01 -14.48
C ARG A 176 -13.71 -8.24 -15.97
N GLN A 177 -14.96 -8.54 -16.32
CA GLN A 177 -15.40 -8.74 -17.71
C GLN A 177 -16.25 -7.59 -18.25
N ARG A 178 -16.13 -6.41 -17.62
CA ARG A 178 -16.85 -5.21 -18.03
C ARG A 178 -16.02 -4.39 -19.02
N SER A 179 -16.54 -3.23 -19.42
CA SER A 179 -15.78 -2.31 -20.28
C SER A 179 -14.44 -1.91 -19.62
N ALA A 180 -13.47 -1.48 -20.44
CA ALA A 180 -12.15 -1.08 -19.94
C ALA A 180 -12.22 0.00 -18.84
N VAL A 181 -13.18 0.93 -18.95
CA VAL A 181 -13.40 2.01 -17.97
C VAL A 181 -13.96 1.46 -16.65
N GLU A 182 -14.90 0.53 -16.71
CA GLU A 182 -15.48 -0.08 -15.51
C GLU A 182 -14.44 -0.92 -14.75
N ASN A 183 -13.61 -1.68 -15.48
CA ASN A 183 -12.52 -2.46 -14.88
C ASN A 183 -11.49 -1.54 -14.23
N ALA A 184 -11.05 -0.47 -14.91
CA ALA A 184 -10.12 0.50 -14.33
C ALA A 184 -10.68 1.19 -13.08
N SER A 185 -11.99 1.48 -13.07
CA SER A 185 -12.66 2.08 -11.92
C SER A 185 -12.81 1.11 -10.74
N ALA A 186 -12.95 -0.19 -11.00
CA ALA A 186 -12.93 -1.21 -9.97
C ALA A 186 -11.53 -1.36 -9.37
N ASP A 187 -10.50 -1.39 -10.22
CA ASP A 187 -9.10 -1.49 -9.82
C ASP A 187 -8.65 -0.31 -8.95
N ALA A 188 -8.97 0.91 -9.38
CA ALA A 188 -8.65 2.11 -8.62
C ALA A 188 -9.26 2.08 -7.21
N ARG A 189 -10.50 1.58 -7.06
CA ARG A 189 -11.13 1.42 -5.75
C ARG A 189 -10.42 0.35 -4.92
N THR A 190 -10.27 -0.86 -5.45
CA THR A 190 -9.70 -1.98 -4.71
C THR A 190 -8.25 -1.71 -4.29
N PHE A 191 -7.41 -1.22 -5.20
CA PHE A 191 -6.00 -0.96 -4.90
C PHE A 191 -5.82 0.32 -4.08
N GLY A 192 -6.64 1.35 -4.29
CA GLY A 192 -6.69 2.53 -3.42
C GLY A 192 -7.02 2.17 -1.98
N GLU A 193 -8.06 1.36 -1.74
CA GLU A 193 -8.43 0.91 -0.40
C GLU A 193 -7.36 0.03 0.25
N ARG A 194 -6.72 -0.86 -0.53
CA ARG A 194 -5.61 -1.68 -0.04
C ARG A 194 -4.43 -0.82 0.38
N ALA A 195 -4.02 0.15 -0.44
CA ALA A 195 -2.87 1.02 -0.19
C ALA A 195 -3.02 1.84 1.10
N MET A 196 -4.25 2.14 1.52
CA MET A 196 -4.52 2.82 2.79
C MET A 196 -4.27 1.92 4.02
N LEU A 197 -4.37 0.60 3.85
CA LEU A 197 -4.35 -0.37 4.95
C LEU A 197 -3.08 -1.21 4.98
N GLU A 198 -2.38 -1.32 3.86
CA GLU A 198 -1.12 -2.02 3.74
C GLU A 198 0.01 -0.99 3.54
N PRO A 199 0.77 -0.65 4.59
CA PRO A 199 1.83 0.37 4.53
C PRO A 199 3.10 -0.17 3.85
N SER A 200 2.96 -0.68 2.64
CA SER A 200 4.04 -1.19 1.79
C SER A 200 4.22 -0.29 0.55
N PRO A 201 5.46 -0.07 0.09
CA PRO A 201 5.71 0.61 -1.19
C PRO A 201 4.97 -0.07 -2.36
N GLU A 202 4.89 -1.40 -2.35
CA GLU A 202 4.23 -2.18 -3.39
C GLU A 202 2.73 -1.89 -3.47
N ALA A 203 2.04 -1.78 -2.33
CA ALA A 203 0.62 -1.44 -2.30
C ALA A 203 0.38 0.00 -2.78
N LEU A 204 1.26 0.94 -2.42
CA LEU A 204 1.18 2.32 -2.91
C LEU A 204 1.40 2.42 -4.42
N ASP A 205 2.41 1.73 -4.96
CA ASP A 205 2.72 1.78 -6.38
C ASP A 205 1.63 1.12 -7.22
N GLN A 206 1.00 0.05 -6.73
CA GLN A 206 -0.13 -0.58 -7.42
C GLN A 206 -1.40 0.29 -7.45
N ALA A 207 -1.53 1.27 -6.57
CA ALA A 207 -2.68 2.18 -6.51
C ALA A 207 -2.53 3.44 -7.39
N ARG A 208 -1.38 3.64 -8.03
CA ARG A 208 -1.06 4.79 -8.90
C ARG A 208 -1.32 4.47 -10.36
#